data_AF-A0A2A4J171-F1
#
_entry.id   AF-A0A2A4J171-F1
#
_cell.length_a   1.000
_cell.length_b   1.000
_cell.length_c   1.000
_cell.angle_alpha   90.00
_cell.angle_beta   90.00
_cell.angle_gamma   90.00
#
_symmetry.space_group_name_H-M   'P 1'
#
loop_
_entity.id
_entity.type
_entity.pdbx_description
1 polymer ?
#
loop_
_entity_poly.entity_id
_entity_poly.type
_entity_poly.pdbx_seq_one_letter_code
_entity_poly.pdbx_strand_id
1 'polypeptide(L)'
;MDFLKSGLKTVLGAPEPGHQPSGAEIVERSSRRVNNSIRIAGRPTGCMPRAQAMSKTYRVKSARRPWIHLKTKFEEEENNPRVPMNIGEQFTEMFIKDHHNIQLGARPARRVRLRVRLSAYNSSQGSYIQKMLPMFNTPDEVEEAGWSPQKVSNVHCMLLIVRTLVSPSNSAQIISSCQKIMKTVGLLDALCNILMSSGVPADILTETINTVGETVRGEVTNQEFLGNVMAPSNPPRPAIVVLLMSMVNEKQPFSLRCAVLYCFQCYLYHNEMSQGNLVQTLLPSSSDMSSLTSGQLLCGGLFSSDVLSNWFSAVALMHGLIDNPMQKEQLLRVLLATNIGSSPVSLLHQCTLLLQQTTKLKSKVALLMLLSVWMSYCGPAVAAFLRAPGGVGWLVAHTCANDHDDNEALLQGLSAFLLAICIHFNDDSVENYSKESLRQLLTKRIGMEVFTSKLSEVARHEQYAAAAKHPQLRAKVPHDVLLDYEFCRLFKLVEGVLTQSLTEVKQANGGGSGAAGRGSPEDGSLEQYKSLIRQQDARLQELMAQLEG
;
A
#
# COMPACT_ATOMS: atom_id res chain seq x y z
N MET A 1 -41.79 7.65 60.92
CA MET A 1 -40.44 7.53 60.34
C MET A 1 -40.51 8.06 58.91
N ASP A 2 -40.60 9.35 58.62
CA ASP A 2 -39.88 10.51 59.14
C ASP A 2 -38.37 10.54 58.80
N PHE A 3 -38.02 11.57 58.03
CA PHE A 3 -36.70 12.17 57.75
C PHE A 3 -35.72 11.44 56.79
N LEU A 4 -35.66 11.93 55.54
CA LEU A 4 -34.46 12.49 54.88
C LEU A 4 -34.59 12.61 53.34
N LYS A 5 -35.57 13.38 52.84
CA LYS A 5 -35.56 13.92 51.47
C LYS A 5 -36.14 15.33 51.41
N SER A 6 -35.42 16.30 51.99
CA SER A 6 -35.69 17.72 51.81
C SER A 6 -34.51 18.53 52.36
N GLY A 7 -33.62 18.98 51.49
CA GLY A 7 -32.51 19.84 51.89
C GLY A 7 -31.57 20.17 50.73
N LEU A 8 -31.96 21.16 49.94
CA LEU A 8 -31.15 22.08 49.11
C LEU A 8 -31.88 22.45 47.81
N LYS A 9 -32.94 23.26 47.96
CA LYS A 9 -33.52 24.10 46.90
C LYS A 9 -33.74 25.49 47.47
N THR A 10 -32.68 26.27 47.70
CA THR A 10 -32.81 27.75 47.78
C THR A 10 -31.47 28.46 47.63
N VAL A 11 -30.97 28.65 46.41
CA VAL A 11 -30.23 29.87 46.01
C VAL A 11 -30.51 30.09 44.52
N LEU A 12 -31.18 31.20 44.20
CA LEU A 12 -31.57 31.73 42.88
C LEU A 12 -32.90 31.23 42.26
N GLY A 13 -34.00 31.83 42.74
CA GLY A 13 -35.20 32.23 41.96
C GLY A 13 -36.09 31.13 41.37
N ALA A 14 -37.27 30.93 41.96
CA ALA A 14 -38.38 30.25 41.26
C ALA A 14 -38.99 31.20 40.20
N PRO A 15 -39.31 30.74 38.98
CA PRO A 15 -40.12 31.52 38.06
C PRO A 15 -41.60 31.44 38.45
N GLU A 16 -42.32 32.55 38.30
CA GLU A 16 -43.77 32.63 38.46
C GLU A 16 -44.53 31.65 37.55
N PRO A 17 -45.73 31.19 37.94
CA PRO A 17 -46.52 30.29 37.13
C PRO A 17 -47.25 31.08 36.03
N GLY A 18 -46.80 30.95 34.77
CA GLY A 18 -47.58 31.51 33.64
C GLY A 18 -46.90 31.82 32.31
N HIS A 19 -45.64 31.47 32.05
CA HIS A 19 -45.01 31.72 30.74
C HIS A 19 -44.23 30.51 30.20
N GLN A 20 -44.73 29.88 29.13
CA GLN A 20 -43.92 28.99 28.30
C GLN A 20 -43.00 29.88 27.44
N PRO A 21 -41.66 29.71 27.50
CA PRO A 21 -40.75 30.54 26.72
C PRO A 21 -40.91 30.27 25.22
N SER A 22 -40.88 31.33 24.40
CA SER A 22 -41.00 31.18 22.96
C SER A 22 -39.78 30.44 22.38
N GLY A 23 -39.95 29.79 21.22
CA GLY A 23 -38.84 29.11 20.53
C GLY A 23 -37.61 30.00 20.31
N ALA A 24 -37.79 31.31 20.17
CA ALA A 24 -36.70 32.28 20.03
C ALA A 24 -35.88 32.47 21.32
N GLU A 25 -36.53 32.51 22.48
CA GLU A 25 -35.86 32.65 23.79
C GLU A 25 -35.07 31.39 24.17
N ILE A 26 -35.57 30.21 23.77
CA ILE A 26 -34.90 28.92 24.00
C ILE A 26 -33.62 28.82 23.16
N VAL A 27 -33.65 29.29 21.91
CA VAL A 27 -32.47 29.38 21.03
C VAL A 27 -31.43 30.33 21.61
N GLU A 28 -31.86 31.50 22.09
CA GLU A 28 -30.97 32.53 22.65
C GLU A 28 -30.25 32.05 23.92
N ARG A 29 -30.97 31.41 24.84
CA ARG A 29 -30.38 30.82 26.06
C ARG A 29 -29.40 29.68 25.74
N SER A 30 -29.65 28.92 24.68
CA SER A 30 -28.77 27.84 24.24
C SER A 30 -27.48 28.37 23.61
N SER A 31 -27.58 29.43 22.81
CA SER A 31 -26.42 30.06 22.15
C SER A 31 -25.49 30.76 23.16
N ARG A 32 -26.05 31.47 24.14
CA ARG A 32 -25.27 32.10 25.23
C ARG A 32 -24.51 31.08 26.09
N ARG A 33 -25.05 29.88 26.31
CA ARG A 33 -24.34 28.79 27.02
C ARG A 33 -23.18 28.21 26.22
N VAL A 34 -23.30 28.15 24.90
CA VAL A 34 -22.21 27.65 24.04
C VAL A 34 -21.04 28.65 24.00
N ASN A 35 -21.34 29.96 23.99
CA ASN A 35 -20.30 30.99 23.99
C ASN A 35 -19.63 31.19 25.37
N ASN A 36 -20.38 31.14 26.48
CA ASN A 36 -19.84 31.55 27.79
C ASN A 36 -19.41 30.38 28.71
N SER A 37 -19.48 29.12 28.25
CA SER A 37 -19.11 27.97 29.10
C SER A 37 -17.61 27.66 29.05
N ILE A 38 -16.94 27.77 30.20
CA ILE A 38 -15.49 27.59 30.38
C ILE A 38 -15.12 26.10 30.66
N ARG A 39 -16.10 25.22 30.95
CA ARG A 39 -15.86 23.77 31.16
C ARG A 39 -16.20 22.94 29.91
N ILE A 40 -15.21 22.20 29.39
CA ILE A 40 -15.31 21.38 28.18
C ILE A 40 -16.31 20.20 28.34
N ALA A 41 -16.50 19.68 29.56
CA ALA A 41 -17.38 18.53 29.81
C ALA A 41 -18.89 18.81 29.65
N GLY A 42 -19.32 20.08 29.63
CA GLY A 42 -20.74 20.46 29.52
C GLY A 42 -21.26 20.73 28.11
N ARG A 43 -20.38 20.79 27.09
CA ARG A 43 -20.77 21.12 25.71
C ARG A 43 -21.36 19.94 24.90
N PRO A 44 -20.91 18.67 25.04
CA PRO A 44 -21.39 17.60 24.17
C PRO A 44 -22.76 17.01 24.56
N THR A 45 -23.09 16.96 25.85
CA THR A 45 -24.16 16.06 26.35
C THR A 45 -25.54 16.70 26.48
N GLY A 46 -25.67 18.02 26.42
CA GLY A 46 -26.98 18.70 26.55
C GLY A 46 -27.35 19.70 25.44
N CYS A 47 -26.38 20.37 24.81
CA CYS A 47 -26.65 21.50 23.90
C CYS A 47 -26.64 21.13 22.41
N MET A 48 -25.78 20.20 21.97
CA MET A 48 -25.64 19.83 20.55
C MET A 48 -26.88 19.14 19.95
N PRO A 49 -27.51 18.14 20.61
CA PRO A 49 -28.69 17.50 20.07
C PRO A 49 -29.87 18.46 19.96
N ARG A 50 -30.00 19.36 20.95
CA ARG A 50 -31.08 20.35 21.02
C ARG A 50 -30.91 21.47 19.98
N ALA A 51 -29.68 21.91 19.72
CA ALA A 51 -29.39 22.87 18.66
C ALA A 51 -29.54 22.26 17.24
N GLN A 52 -29.15 20.99 17.03
CA GLN A 52 -29.37 20.28 15.77
C GLN A 52 -30.86 20.04 15.49
N ALA A 53 -31.64 19.70 16.52
CA ALA A 53 -33.09 19.57 16.39
C ALA A 53 -33.74 20.91 16.01
N MET A 54 -33.35 22.01 16.66
CA MET A 54 -33.90 23.34 16.34
C MET A 54 -33.46 23.91 14.99
N SER A 55 -32.28 23.53 14.49
CA SER A 55 -31.82 23.85 13.12
C SER A 55 -32.69 23.21 12.03
N LYS A 56 -33.31 22.06 12.31
CA LYS A 56 -34.23 21.41 11.36
C LYS A 56 -35.60 22.06 11.35
N THR A 57 -36.07 22.57 12.49
CA THR A 57 -37.41 23.13 12.66
C THR A 57 -37.49 24.64 12.42
N TYR A 58 -36.42 25.41 12.69
CA TYR A 58 -36.42 26.88 12.63
C TYR A 58 -35.24 27.42 11.79
N ARG A 59 -35.02 26.87 10.59
CA ARG A 59 -33.88 27.19 9.69
C ARG A 59 -33.63 28.70 9.51
N VAL A 60 -34.68 29.48 9.28
CA VAL A 60 -34.59 30.94 9.04
C VAL A 60 -34.17 31.70 10.30
N LYS A 61 -34.68 31.32 11.48
CA LYS A 61 -34.38 32.01 12.76
C LYS A 61 -33.01 31.64 13.33
N SER A 62 -32.55 30.41 13.13
CA SER A 62 -31.20 29.97 13.56
C SER A 62 -30.07 30.57 12.72
N ALA A 63 -30.36 30.97 11.47
CA ALA A 63 -29.39 31.59 10.57
C ALA A 63 -29.28 33.11 10.72
N ARG A 64 -30.31 33.79 11.24
CA ARG A 64 -30.44 35.26 11.28
C ARG A 64 -29.44 36.00 12.20
N ARG A 65 -28.65 35.34 13.06
CA ARG A 65 -27.92 36.03 14.14
C ARG A 65 -26.39 36.11 14.12
N PRO A 66 -25.60 35.31 13.39
CA PRO A 66 -24.15 35.57 13.33
C PRO A 66 -23.79 36.80 12.48
N TRP A 67 -24.71 37.34 11.67
CA TRP A 67 -24.40 38.31 10.62
C TRP A 67 -25.32 39.54 10.70
N ILE A 68 -24.91 40.52 11.49
CA ILE A 68 -25.69 41.75 11.81
C ILE A 68 -25.91 42.66 10.59
N HIS A 69 -25.19 42.46 9.48
CA HIS A 69 -25.22 43.37 8.32
C HIS A 69 -26.29 43.06 7.25
N LEU A 70 -27.11 42.02 7.45
CA LEU A 70 -28.13 41.59 6.47
C LEU A 70 -29.58 41.86 6.89
N LYS A 71 -29.78 42.55 8.03
CA LYS A 71 -31.13 42.83 8.56
C LYS A 71 -31.98 43.64 7.58
N THR A 72 -31.37 44.59 6.86
CA THR A 72 -32.05 45.52 5.93
C THR A 72 -32.42 44.89 4.59
N LYS A 73 -31.65 43.92 4.08
CA LYS A 73 -31.92 43.27 2.78
C LYS A 73 -33.02 42.20 2.84
N PHE A 74 -33.19 41.55 3.99
CA PHE A 74 -34.22 40.52 4.17
C PHE A 74 -35.62 41.10 4.42
N GLU A 75 -35.73 42.33 4.95
CA GLU A 75 -37.02 43.00 5.19
C GLU A 75 -37.67 43.51 3.88
N GLU A 76 -36.88 43.84 2.85
CA GLU A 76 -37.40 44.24 1.52
C GLU A 76 -37.92 43.06 0.68
N GLU A 77 -37.36 41.85 0.82
CA GLU A 77 -37.75 40.68 0.04
C GLU A 77 -38.86 39.82 0.70
N GLU A 78 -39.20 40.06 1.97
CA GLU A 78 -40.26 39.32 2.70
C GLU A 78 -41.68 39.68 2.21
N ASN A 79 -41.85 40.79 1.47
CA ASN A 79 -43.14 41.28 0.97
C ASN A 79 -43.49 40.87 -0.48
N ASN A 80 -42.70 40.02 -1.15
CA ASN A 80 -43.00 39.59 -2.51
C ASN A 80 -43.43 38.10 -2.57
N PRO A 81 -44.73 37.77 -2.75
CA PRO A 81 -45.24 36.40 -2.68
C PRO A 81 -44.87 35.49 -3.85
N ARG A 82 -44.09 35.95 -4.83
CA ARG A 82 -43.85 35.22 -6.11
C ARG A 82 -42.45 34.68 -6.32
N VAL A 83 -41.53 34.81 -5.36
CA VAL A 83 -40.17 34.27 -5.51
C VAL A 83 -39.94 33.15 -4.47
N PRO A 84 -39.83 31.87 -4.88
CA PRO A 84 -39.39 30.82 -3.97
C PRO A 84 -37.92 31.07 -3.60
N MET A 85 -37.69 31.42 -2.35
CA MET A 85 -36.37 31.74 -1.81
C MET A 85 -35.48 30.48 -1.82
N ASN A 86 -34.49 30.41 -2.72
CA ASN A 86 -33.51 29.31 -2.77
C ASN A 86 -32.43 29.51 -1.71
N ILE A 87 -32.83 29.27 -0.46
CA ILE A 87 -32.01 29.43 0.75
C ILE A 87 -30.67 28.67 0.64
N GLY A 88 -30.64 27.52 -0.04
CA GLY A 88 -29.44 26.71 -0.20
C GLY A 88 -28.36 27.36 -1.06
N GLU A 89 -28.76 28.13 -2.06
CA GLU A 89 -27.85 28.77 -3.02
C GLU A 89 -27.18 29.99 -2.40
N GLN A 90 -27.94 30.81 -1.66
CA GLN A 90 -27.40 31.96 -0.92
C GLN A 90 -26.49 31.56 0.24
N PHE A 91 -26.76 30.43 0.92
CA PHE A 91 -25.83 29.88 1.91
C PHE A 91 -24.54 29.36 1.29
N THR A 92 -24.65 28.77 0.11
CA THR A 92 -23.50 28.27 -0.63
C THR A 92 -22.63 29.46 -1.06
N GLU A 93 -23.19 30.49 -1.69
CA GLU A 93 -22.45 31.73 -2.00
C GLU A 93 -21.78 32.37 -0.77
N MET A 94 -22.48 32.42 0.37
CA MET A 94 -21.92 32.96 1.61
C MET A 94 -20.75 32.14 2.16
N PHE A 95 -20.82 30.81 2.07
CA PHE A 95 -19.76 29.92 2.55
C PHE A 95 -18.49 30.01 1.69
N ILE A 96 -18.65 30.28 0.39
CA ILE A 96 -17.55 30.39 -0.57
C ILE A 96 -16.89 31.78 -0.54
N LYS A 97 -17.59 32.84 -0.09
CA LYS A 97 -17.05 34.21 -0.02
C LYS A 97 -15.91 34.40 0.98
N ASP A 98 -15.79 33.55 1.99
CA ASP A 98 -14.66 33.52 2.90
C ASP A 98 -13.67 32.44 2.46
N HIS A 99 -12.57 32.85 1.82
CA HIS A 99 -11.57 31.95 1.23
C HIS A 99 -10.97 30.96 2.25
N HIS A 100 -11.03 31.27 3.56
CA HIS A 100 -10.57 30.36 4.61
C HIS A 100 -11.51 29.14 4.78
N ASN A 101 -12.80 29.29 4.51
CA ASN A 101 -13.80 28.20 4.59
C ASN A 101 -13.66 27.21 3.42
N ILE A 102 -13.22 27.69 2.24
CA ILE A 102 -12.90 26.83 1.10
C ILE A 102 -11.67 25.96 1.43
N GLN A 103 -10.63 26.51 2.05
CA GLN A 103 -9.44 25.75 2.45
C GLN A 103 -9.73 24.65 3.50
N LEU A 104 -10.72 24.87 4.37
CA LEU A 104 -11.22 23.87 5.32
C LEU A 104 -12.11 22.80 4.65
N GLY A 105 -12.86 23.16 3.61
CA GLY A 105 -13.71 22.25 2.82
C GLY A 105 -12.98 21.45 1.74
N ALA A 106 -11.86 21.97 1.21
CA ALA A 106 -11.09 21.37 0.12
C ALA A 106 -10.08 20.30 0.58
N ARG A 107 -9.91 20.09 1.88
CA ARG A 107 -9.21 18.88 2.38
C ARG A 107 -10.19 17.70 2.28
N PRO A 108 -9.75 16.47 1.92
CA PRO A 108 -10.62 15.28 1.96
C PRO A 108 -11.02 14.94 3.42
N ALA A 109 -11.93 15.72 3.99
CA ALA A 109 -12.11 15.85 5.43
C ALA A 109 -12.87 14.69 6.07
N ARG A 110 -13.45 13.78 5.29
CA ARG A 110 -14.13 12.58 5.83
C ARG A 110 -13.19 11.39 6.02
N ARG A 111 -12.19 11.18 5.15
CA ARG A 111 -11.24 10.04 5.28
C ARG A 111 -10.12 10.30 6.30
N VAL A 112 -9.60 11.53 6.37
CA VAL A 112 -8.45 11.85 7.24
C VAL A 112 -8.88 12.06 8.70
N ARG A 113 -10.06 12.64 8.93
CA ARG A 113 -10.54 12.98 10.30
C ARG A 113 -11.03 11.77 11.10
N LEU A 114 -11.46 10.69 10.42
CA LEU A 114 -11.76 9.39 11.04
C LEU A 114 -10.46 8.62 11.37
N ARG A 115 -9.48 8.63 10.46
CA ARG A 115 -8.15 8.00 10.62
C ARG A 115 -7.37 8.52 11.83
N VAL A 116 -7.34 9.85 12.02
CA VAL A 116 -6.60 10.48 13.13
C VAL A 116 -7.30 10.31 14.48
N ARG A 117 -8.65 10.25 14.51
CA ARG A 117 -9.40 10.06 15.76
C ARG A 117 -9.48 8.61 16.24
N LEU A 118 -9.49 7.61 15.34
CA LEU A 118 -9.43 6.21 15.76
C LEU A 118 -8.01 5.81 16.21
N SER A 119 -6.96 6.25 15.51
CA SER A 119 -5.57 5.91 15.87
C SER A 119 -5.17 6.44 17.25
N ALA A 120 -5.55 7.68 17.59
CA ALA A 120 -5.28 8.26 18.91
C ALA A 120 -6.15 7.67 20.05
N TYR A 121 -7.29 7.05 19.75
CA TYR A 121 -8.17 6.44 20.76
C TYR A 121 -7.80 4.96 21.02
N ASN A 122 -7.22 4.29 20.02
CA ASN A 122 -6.89 2.85 20.07
C ASN A 122 -5.67 2.49 20.91
N SER A 123 -4.82 3.45 21.27
CA SER A 123 -3.74 3.22 22.23
C SER A 123 -4.23 2.82 23.62
N SER A 124 -5.56 2.91 23.89
CA SER A 124 -6.13 2.70 25.22
C SER A 124 -7.09 1.51 25.37
N GLN A 125 -7.60 0.87 24.31
CA GLN A 125 -8.66 -0.15 24.46
C GLN A 125 -8.69 -1.19 23.30
N GLY A 126 -8.07 -2.36 23.47
CA GLY A 126 -8.30 -3.53 22.60
C GLY A 126 -9.77 -4.03 22.61
N SER A 127 -10.59 -3.53 23.54
CA SER A 127 -12.00 -3.88 23.77
C SER A 127 -12.96 -3.52 22.62
N TYR A 128 -12.57 -2.68 21.66
CA TYR A 128 -13.48 -2.29 20.56
C TYR A 128 -13.34 -3.15 19.31
N ILE A 129 -12.18 -3.77 19.06
CA ILE A 129 -11.99 -4.65 17.90
C ILE A 129 -12.86 -5.91 18.06
N GLN A 130 -12.90 -6.50 19.26
CA GLN A 130 -13.76 -7.66 19.54
C GLN A 130 -15.25 -7.38 19.28
N LYS A 131 -15.71 -6.14 19.48
CA LYS A 131 -17.11 -5.75 19.25
C LYS A 131 -17.45 -5.71 17.77
N MET A 132 -16.46 -5.76 16.88
CA MET A 132 -16.67 -5.83 15.45
C MET A 132 -16.95 -7.24 14.95
N LEU A 133 -16.48 -8.27 15.65
CA LEU A 133 -16.59 -9.67 15.21
C LEU A 133 -18.02 -10.10 14.83
N PRO A 134 -19.07 -9.83 15.64
CA PRO A 134 -20.42 -10.27 15.31
C PRO A 134 -20.96 -9.71 14.00
N MET A 135 -20.37 -8.61 13.51
CA MET A 135 -20.77 -7.97 12.25
C MET A 135 -20.29 -8.71 11.01
N PHE A 136 -19.34 -9.65 11.15
CA PHE A 136 -18.78 -10.46 10.07
C PHE A 136 -19.27 -11.91 10.08
N ASN A 137 -20.09 -12.28 11.06
CA ASN A 137 -20.72 -13.59 11.08
C ASN A 137 -21.84 -13.59 10.03
N THR A 138 -21.66 -14.39 8.97
CA THR A 138 -22.71 -14.69 8.00
C THR A 138 -23.51 -15.90 8.50
N PRO A 139 -24.81 -15.75 8.86
CA PRO A 139 -25.64 -16.89 9.20
C PRO A 139 -25.77 -17.82 7.99
N ASP A 140 -25.77 -19.14 8.23
CA ASP A 140 -25.91 -20.17 7.18
C ASP A 140 -27.24 -20.02 6.40
N GLU A 141 -28.26 -19.44 7.03
CA GLU A 141 -29.60 -19.19 6.45
C GLU A 141 -29.63 -18.13 5.32
N VAL A 142 -28.51 -17.45 5.03
CA VAL A 142 -28.47 -16.37 4.01
C VAL A 142 -28.18 -16.87 2.60
N GLU A 143 -27.88 -18.16 2.40
CA GLU A 143 -27.62 -18.71 1.07
C GLU A 143 -28.86 -18.68 0.15
N GLU A 144 -30.09 -18.73 0.69
CA GLU A 144 -31.31 -18.79 -0.13
C GLU A 144 -31.91 -17.41 -0.49
N ALA A 145 -31.73 -16.38 0.36
CA ALA A 145 -32.38 -15.07 0.19
C ALA A 145 -31.51 -14.01 -0.50
N GLY A 146 -30.21 -14.28 -0.68
CA GLY A 146 -29.25 -13.30 -1.20
C GLY A 146 -29.02 -12.11 -0.25
N TRP A 147 -28.07 -11.25 -0.60
CA TRP A 147 -27.70 -10.10 0.24
C TRP A 147 -28.51 -8.85 -0.13
N SER A 148 -29.15 -8.21 0.86
CA SER A 148 -29.82 -6.94 0.62
C SER A 148 -28.82 -5.79 0.38
N PRO A 149 -29.20 -4.74 -0.38
CA PRO A 149 -28.31 -3.59 -0.63
C PRO A 149 -27.81 -2.92 0.65
N GLN A 150 -28.65 -2.87 1.70
CA GLN A 150 -28.25 -2.32 3.00
C GLN A 150 -27.22 -3.21 3.70
N LYS A 151 -27.35 -4.54 3.61
CA LYS A 151 -26.35 -5.48 4.15
C LYS A 151 -25.00 -5.30 3.47
N VAL A 152 -24.99 -5.24 2.14
CA VAL A 152 -23.79 -4.95 1.33
C VAL A 152 -23.14 -3.65 1.79
N SER A 153 -23.90 -2.55 1.88
CA SER A 153 -23.39 -1.25 2.33
C SER A 153 -22.80 -1.29 3.75
N ASN A 154 -23.46 -1.98 4.68
CA ASN A 154 -23.00 -2.13 6.06
C ASN A 154 -21.67 -2.89 6.12
N VAL A 155 -21.60 -4.05 5.47
CA VAL A 155 -20.39 -4.90 5.46
C VAL A 155 -19.23 -4.16 4.78
N HIS A 156 -19.48 -3.45 3.68
CA HIS A 156 -18.47 -2.60 3.05
C HIS A 156 -17.93 -1.55 4.04
N CYS A 157 -18.79 -0.88 4.80
CA CYS A 157 -18.35 0.09 5.81
C CYS A 157 -17.54 -0.59 6.94
N MET A 158 -17.94 -1.78 7.37
CA MET A 158 -17.25 -2.53 8.42
C MET A 158 -15.84 -2.95 7.96
N LEU A 159 -15.71 -3.47 6.73
CA LEU A 159 -14.41 -3.78 6.11
C LEU A 159 -13.50 -2.54 6.07
N LEU A 160 -14.03 -1.38 5.66
CA LEU A 160 -13.27 -0.12 5.67
C LEU A 160 -12.78 0.30 7.06
N ILE A 161 -13.55 0.02 8.13
CA ILE A 161 -13.10 0.27 9.50
C ILE A 161 -11.91 -0.62 9.82
N VAL A 162 -11.98 -1.92 9.54
CA VAL A 162 -10.87 -2.86 9.75
C VAL A 162 -9.62 -2.38 9.00
N ARG A 163 -9.75 -2.10 7.70
CA ARG A 163 -8.67 -1.58 6.85
C ARG A 163 -8.07 -0.26 7.35
N THR A 164 -8.86 0.57 8.03
CA THR A 164 -8.37 1.81 8.62
C THR A 164 -7.44 1.57 9.81
N LEU A 165 -7.67 0.50 10.58
CA LEU A 165 -6.86 0.13 11.73
C LEU A 165 -5.50 -0.43 11.30
N VAL A 166 -5.48 -1.25 10.26
CA VAL A 166 -4.28 -1.93 9.74
C VAL A 166 -3.74 -1.29 8.45
N SER A 167 -4.06 -0.02 8.18
CA SER A 167 -3.61 0.65 6.97
C SER A 167 -2.07 0.77 6.96
N PRO A 168 -1.39 0.44 5.84
CA PRO A 168 0.06 0.59 5.73
C PRO A 168 0.59 2.03 5.93
N SER A 169 -0.29 3.03 5.94
CA SER A 169 0.05 4.43 6.25
C SER A 169 0.11 4.75 7.75
N ASN A 170 -0.30 3.82 8.63
CA ASN A 170 -0.22 3.98 10.07
C ASN A 170 1.19 3.64 10.58
N SER A 171 1.50 3.97 11.83
CA SER A 171 2.77 3.55 12.47
C SER A 171 2.81 2.02 12.62
N ALA A 172 3.97 1.41 12.36
CA ALA A 172 4.16 -0.04 12.42
C ALA A 172 3.70 -0.68 13.75
N GLN A 173 3.94 0.00 14.88
CA GLN A 173 3.51 -0.48 16.21
C GLN A 173 1.99 -0.60 16.34
N ILE A 174 1.23 0.39 15.84
CA ILE A 174 -0.24 0.35 15.85
C ILE A 174 -0.74 -0.79 14.95
N ILE A 175 -0.13 -0.95 13.77
CA ILE A 175 -0.51 -1.99 12.81
C ILE A 175 -0.33 -3.37 13.43
N SER A 176 0.87 -3.71 13.92
CA SER A 176 1.14 -5.03 14.52
C SER A 176 0.27 -5.28 15.74
N SER A 177 0.06 -4.29 16.61
CA SER A 177 -0.86 -4.43 17.75
C SER A 177 -2.29 -4.75 17.31
N CYS A 178 -2.81 -4.07 16.28
CA CYS A 178 -4.15 -4.32 15.76
C CYS A 178 -4.24 -5.70 15.10
N GLN A 179 -3.28 -6.06 14.23
CA GLN A 179 -3.24 -7.35 13.55
C GLN A 179 -3.23 -8.53 14.52
N LYS A 180 -2.46 -8.44 15.62
CA LYS A 180 -2.44 -9.44 16.69
C LYS A 180 -3.78 -9.56 17.40
N ILE A 181 -4.37 -8.43 17.81
CA ILE A 181 -5.70 -8.43 18.44
C ILE A 181 -6.74 -9.04 17.50
N MET A 182 -6.73 -8.67 16.22
CA MET A 182 -7.66 -9.20 15.21
C MET A 182 -7.56 -10.72 15.07
N LYS A 183 -6.36 -11.29 15.17
CA LYS A 183 -6.19 -12.75 15.19
C LYS A 183 -6.69 -13.35 16.50
N THR A 184 -6.29 -12.80 17.65
CA THR A 184 -6.68 -13.33 18.98
C THR A 184 -8.19 -13.35 19.17
N VAL A 185 -8.92 -12.36 18.67
CA VAL A 185 -10.39 -12.30 18.79
C VAL A 185 -11.12 -13.08 17.68
N GLY A 186 -10.41 -13.72 16.75
CA GLY A 186 -11.01 -14.48 15.64
C GLY A 186 -11.58 -13.63 14.50
N LEU A 187 -11.23 -12.34 14.41
CA LEU A 187 -11.69 -11.48 13.32
C LEU A 187 -11.10 -11.90 11.97
N LEU A 188 -9.81 -12.27 11.95
CA LEU A 188 -9.17 -12.78 10.72
C LEU A 188 -9.86 -14.07 10.24
N ASP A 189 -10.21 -14.96 11.17
CA ASP A 189 -10.92 -16.20 10.89
C ASP A 189 -12.30 -15.92 10.27
N ALA A 190 -13.07 -14.98 10.83
CA ALA A 190 -14.34 -14.54 10.26
C ALA A 190 -14.20 -13.95 8.85
N LEU A 191 -13.16 -13.15 8.60
CA LEU A 191 -12.89 -12.62 7.26
C LEU A 191 -12.53 -13.73 6.25
N CYS A 192 -11.74 -14.72 6.65
CA CYS A 192 -11.43 -15.89 5.83
C CYS A 192 -12.66 -16.77 5.57
N ASN A 193 -13.58 -16.88 6.53
CA ASN A 193 -14.85 -17.60 6.32
C ASN A 193 -15.70 -16.92 5.24
N ILE A 194 -15.78 -15.57 5.24
CA ILE A 194 -16.45 -14.82 4.15
C ILE A 194 -15.77 -15.10 2.80
N LEU A 195 -14.44 -15.14 2.75
CA LEU A 195 -13.68 -15.43 1.53
C LEU A 195 -14.02 -16.82 0.95
N MET A 196 -14.32 -17.80 1.80
CA MET A 196 -14.64 -19.17 1.41
C MET A 196 -16.15 -19.45 1.25
N SER A 197 -17.00 -18.50 1.64
CA SER A 197 -18.46 -18.66 1.60
C SER A 197 -19.01 -18.53 0.19
N SER A 198 -20.06 -19.30 -0.10
CA SER A 198 -20.81 -19.18 -1.34
C SER A 198 -21.76 -17.96 -1.29
N GLY A 199 -22.14 -17.43 -2.45
CA GLY A 199 -23.16 -16.35 -2.54
C GLY A 199 -22.73 -14.95 -2.07
N VAL A 200 -21.45 -14.72 -1.77
CA VAL A 200 -20.94 -13.39 -1.42
C VAL A 200 -20.88 -12.49 -2.66
N PRO A 201 -21.46 -11.27 -2.63
CA PRO A 201 -21.37 -10.32 -3.74
C PRO A 201 -19.93 -10.00 -4.12
N ALA A 202 -19.66 -9.86 -5.43
CA ALA A 202 -18.29 -9.74 -5.95
C ALA A 202 -17.53 -8.49 -5.44
N ASP A 203 -18.22 -7.39 -5.19
CA ASP A 203 -17.67 -6.17 -4.60
C ASP A 203 -17.26 -6.38 -3.13
N ILE A 204 -18.10 -7.07 -2.35
CA ILE A 204 -17.79 -7.46 -0.97
C ILE A 204 -16.64 -8.46 -0.93
N LEU A 205 -16.62 -9.44 -1.84
CA LEU A 205 -15.53 -10.40 -1.94
C LEU A 205 -14.20 -9.68 -2.23
N THR A 206 -14.20 -8.75 -3.18
CA THR A 206 -13.03 -7.95 -3.54
C THR A 206 -12.51 -7.14 -2.33
N GLU A 207 -13.39 -6.45 -1.61
CA GLU A 207 -12.98 -5.69 -0.42
C GLU A 207 -12.59 -6.57 0.75
N THR A 208 -13.17 -7.77 0.87
CA THR A 208 -12.78 -8.76 1.89
C THR A 208 -11.36 -9.26 1.61
N ILE A 209 -11.02 -9.60 0.37
CA ILE A 209 -9.66 -9.99 -0.02
C ILE A 209 -8.65 -8.88 0.32
N ASN A 210 -8.97 -7.63 -0.01
CA ASN A 210 -8.12 -6.48 0.34
C ASN A 210 -7.94 -6.34 1.87
N THR A 211 -9.01 -6.58 2.63
CA THR A 211 -9.01 -6.49 4.10
C THR A 211 -8.20 -7.61 4.74
N VAL A 212 -8.33 -8.84 4.25
CA VAL A 212 -7.51 -9.98 4.66
C VAL A 212 -6.04 -9.67 4.38
N GLY A 213 -5.71 -9.19 3.19
CA GLY A 213 -4.36 -8.77 2.83
C GLY A 213 -3.74 -7.81 3.85
N GLU A 214 -4.41 -6.70 4.17
CA GLU A 214 -3.90 -5.72 5.15
C GLU A 214 -3.83 -6.29 6.59
N THR A 215 -4.70 -7.24 6.94
CA THR A 215 -4.71 -7.89 8.26
C THR A 215 -3.56 -8.88 8.43
N VAL A 216 -3.04 -9.45 7.34
CA VAL A 216 -1.89 -10.38 7.38
C VAL A 216 -0.55 -9.70 7.07
N ARG A 217 -0.54 -8.58 6.34
CA ARG A 217 0.68 -7.95 5.82
C ARG A 217 1.75 -7.72 6.89
N GLY A 218 2.85 -8.48 6.80
CA GLY A 218 4.03 -8.33 7.68
C GLY A 218 3.86 -8.91 9.08
N GLU A 219 2.77 -9.63 9.36
CA GLU A 219 2.55 -10.32 10.63
C GLU A 219 2.58 -11.84 10.40
N VAL A 220 3.71 -12.46 10.73
CA VAL A 220 4.04 -13.85 10.35
C VAL A 220 2.98 -14.86 10.76
N THR A 221 2.47 -14.78 12.00
CA THR A 221 1.42 -15.69 12.49
C THR A 221 0.13 -15.58 11.67
N ASN A 222 -0.21 -14.37 11.23
CA ASN A 222 -1.42 -14.14 10.42
C ASN A 222 -1.22 -14.63 8.98
N GLN A 223 -0.02 -14.46 8.42
CA GLN A 223 0.34 -14.97 7.09
C GLN A 223 0.35 -16.51 7.07
N GLU A 224 0.93 -17.13 8.09
CA GLU A 224 0.93 -18.59 8.25
C GLU A 224 -0.50 -19.13 8.35
N PHE A 225 -1.35 -18.48 9.15
CA PHE A 225 -2.77 -18.81 9.21
C PHE A 225 -3.43 -18.78 7.83
N LEU A 226 -3.24 -17.70 7.06
CA LEU A 226 -3.79 -17.59 5.70
C LEU A 226 -3.27 -18.68 4.77
N GLY A 227 -1.97 -19.01 4.86
CA GLY A 227 -1.35 -20.08 4.07
C GLY A 227 -1.95 -21.46 4.31
N ASN A 228 -2.50 -21.69 5.50
CA ASN A 228 -3.12 -22.96 5.91
C ASN A 228 -4.65 -23.01 5.66
N VAL A 229 -5.27 -21.91 5.22
CA VAL A 229 -6.71 -21.92 4.90
C VAL A 229 -6.97 -22.78 3.67
N MET A 230 -7.95 -23.67 3.75
CA MET A 230 -8.38 -24.54 2.66
C MET A 230 -9.77 -24.14 2.18
N ALA A 231 -9.93 -24.00 0.87
CA ALA A 231 -11.23 -23.78 0.24
C ALA A 231 -12.06 -25.07 0.29
N PRO A 232 -13.39 -24.98 0.50
CA PRO A 232 -14.30 -26.11 0.57
C PRO A 232 -14.62 -26.66 -0.83
N SER A 233 -13.61 -27.17 -1.52
CA SER A 233 -13.72 -27.85 -2.82
C SER A 233 -13.45 -29.34 -2.67
N ASN A 234 -13.81 -30.14 -3.68
CA ASN A 234 -13.44 -31.55 -3.75
C ASN A 234 -12.49 -31.79 -4.95
N PRO A 235 -11.18 -32.06 -4.73
CA PRO A 235 -10.49 -32.08 -3.43
C PRO A 235 -10.31 -30.67 -2.82
N PRO A 236 -10.08 -30.55 -1.49
CA PRO A 236 -9.80 -29.27 -0.85
C PRO A 236 -8.56 -28.60 -1.46
N ARG A 237 -8.63 -27.30 -1.71
CA ARG A 237 -7.53 -26.55 -2.34
C ARG A 237 -7.02 -25.45 -1.39
N PRO A 238 -5.71 -25.21 -1.31
CA PRO A 238 -5.19 -24.09 -0.54
C PRO A 238 -5.79 -22.76 -1.02
N ALA A 239 -6.17 -21.89 -0.09
CA ALA A 239 -6.75 -20.58 -0.38
C ALA A 239 -5.87 -19.76 -1.33
N ILE A 240 -4.56 -19.79 -1.11
CA ILE A 240 -3.56 -19.12 -1.95
C ILE A 240 -3.64 -19.61 -3.41
N VAL A 241 -3.83 -20.91 -3.64
CA VAL A 241 -3.96 -21.48 -4.99
C VAL A 241 -5.25 -21.00 -5.65
N VAL A 242 -6.38 -21.01 -4.94
CA VAL A 242 -7.68 -20.53 -5.45
C VAL A 242 -7.65 -19.03 -5.79
N LEU A 243 -6.99 -18.24 -4.93
CA LEU A 243 -6.70 -16.84 -5.18
C LEU A 243 -5.89 -16.70 -6.48
N LEU A 244 -4.74 -17.35 -6.61
CA LEU A 244 -3.92 -17.28 -7.83
C LEU A 244 -4.66 -17.75 -9.09
N MET A 245 -5.49 -18.78 -9.01
CA MET A 245 -6.38 -19.19 -10.12
C MET A 245 -7.29 -18.05 -10.58
N SER A 246 -7.82 -17.27 -9.63
CA SER A 246 -8.63 -16.08 -9.93
C SER A 246 -7.80 -14.95 -10.52
N MET A 247 -6.55 -14.79 -10.07
CA MET A 247 -5.62 -13.76 -10.56
C MET A 247 -5.26 -13.94 -12.03
N VAL A 248 -5.04 -15.17 -12.49
CA VAL A 248 -4.58 -15.46 -13.86
C VAL A 248 -5.74 -15.76 -14.82
N ASN A 249 -6.97 -15.78 -14.33
CA ASN A 249 -8.16 -16.01 -15.15
C ASN A 249 -8.63 -14.70 -15.81
N GLU A 250 -8.51 -14.63 -17.14
CA GLU A 250 -8.89 -13.48 -17.97
C GLU A 250 -10.37 -13.10 -17.86
N LYS A 251 -11.24 -14.05 -17.48
CA LYS A 251 -12.68 -13.82 -17.32
C LYS A 251 -13.03 -13.10 -16.01
N GLN A 252 -12.10 -13.02 -15.06
CA GLN A 252 -12.36 -12.37 -13.79
C GLN A 252 -12.30 -10.85 -13.88
N PRO A 253 -13.13 -10.12 -13.12
CA PRO A 253 -13.09 -8.66 -13.08
C PRO A 253 -11.70 -8.14 -12.72
N PHE A 254 -11.28 -7.07 -13.38
CA PHE A 254 -9.97 -6.46 -13.15
C PHE A 254 -9.74 -6.08 -11.67
N SER A 255 -10.76 -5.53 -10.99
CA SER A 255 -10.68 -5.18 -9.56
C SER A 255 -10.43 -6.40 -8.67
N LEU A 256 -11.03 -7.54 -8.99
CA LEU A 256 -10.82 -8.80 -8.26
C LEU A 256 -9.40 -9.29 -8.47
N ARG A 257 -8.90 -9.31 -9.71
CA ARG A 257 -7.52 -9.70 -10.04
C ARG A 257 -6.49 -8.82 -9.28
N CYS A 258 -6.75 -7.52 -9.17
CA CYS A 258 -5.93 -6.58 -8.38
C CYS A 258 -5.96 -6.89 -6.88
N ALA A 259 -7.14 -7.13 -6.31
CA ALA A 259 -7.28 -7.44 -4.89
C ALA A 259 -6.56 -8.75 -4.54
N VAL A 260 -6.69 -9.74 -5.41
CA VAL A 260 -5.99 -11.03 -5.27
C VAL A 260 -4.48 -10.86 -5.29
N LEU A 261 -3.92 -10.13 -6.28
CA LEU A 261 -2.49 -9.82 -6.30
C LEU A 261 -2.08 -9.15 -5.00
N TYR A 262 -2.82 -8.13 -4.55
CA TYR A 262 -2.50 -7.39 -3.34
C TYR A 262 -2.50 -8.28 -2.08
N CYS A 263 -3.47 -9.19 -1.97
CA CYS A 263 -3.51 -10.16 -0.87
C CYS A 263 -2.29 -11.10 -0.93
N PHE A 264 -1.93 -11.58 -2.12
CA PHE A 264 -0.75 -12.42 -2.31
C PHE A 264 0.57 -11.69 -1.98
N GLN A 265 0.71 -10.43 -2.38
CA GLN A 265 1.82 -9.56 -2.00
C GLN A 265 1.89 -9.40 -0.47
N CYS A 266 0.75 -9.17 0.19
CA CYS A 266 0.70 -9.06 1.65
C CYS A 266 1.05 -10.38 2.36
N TYR A 267 0.68 -11.52 1.79
CA TYR A 267 1.04 -12.84 2.29
C TYR A 267 2.56 -13.07 2.26
N LEU A 268 3.25 -12.60 1.21
CA LEU A 268 4.71 -12.73 1.06
C LEU A 268 5.53 -11.65 1.78
N TYR A 269 4.90 -10.52 2.11
CA TYR A 269 5.60 -9.33 2.62
C TYR A 269 6.35 -9.60 3.93
N HIS A 270 7.68 -9.46 3.91
CA HIS A 270 8.59 -9.77 5.02
C HIS A 270 8.42 -11.18 5.60
N ASN A 271 8.10 -12.16 4.74
CA ASN A 271 7.94 -13.56 5.14
C ASN A 271 8.77 -14.49 4.25
N GLU A 272 10.02 -14.72 4.65
CA GLU A 272 10.96 -15.57 3.92
C GLU A 272 10.49 -17.01 3.78
N MET A 273 9.76 -17.53 4.78
CA MET A 273 9.19 -18.88 4.75
C MET A 273 8.15 -19.02 3.64
N SER A 274 7.19 -18.09 3.59
CA SER A 274 6.14 -18.08 2.55
C SER A 274 6.72 -17.86 1.15
N GLN A 275 7.76 -17.01 1.02
CA GLN A 275 8.52 -16.85 -0.22
C GLN A 275 9.23 -18.16 -0.63
N GLY A 276 9.87 -18.85 0.33
CA GLY A 276 10.50 -20.15 0.10
C GLY A 276 9.51 -21.22 -0.34
N ASN A 277 8.35 -21.30 0.32
CA ASN A 277 7.28 -22.21 -0.06
C ASN A 277 6.80 -21.97 -1.50
N LEU A 278 6.71 -20.71 -1.94
CA LEU A 278 6.38 -20.38 -3.33
C LEU A 278 7.45 -20.91 -4.30
N VAL A 279 8.73 -20.56 -4.08
CA VAL A 279 9.81 -20.96 -4.99
C VAL A 279 9.99 -22.47 -5.01
N GLN A 280 9.79 -23.15 -3.88
CA GLN A 280 9.82 -24.60 -3.79
C GLN A 280 8.80 -25.27 -4.72
N THR A 281 7.63 -24.65 -4.97
CA THR A 281 6.63 -25.18 -5.91
C THR A 281 7.03 -25.10 -7.38
N LEU A 282 8.10 -24.37 -7.71
CA LEU A 282 8.68 -24.26 -9.06
C LEU A 282 9.86 -25.21 -9.27
N LEU A 283 10.42 -25.76 -8.19
CA LEU A 283 11.55 -26.67 -8.25
C LEU A 283 11.06 -28.11 -8.49
N PRO A 284 11.86 -28.95 -9.17
CA PRO A 284 11.52 -30.36 -9.34
C PRO A 284 11.39 -31.04 -7.97
N SER A 285 10.21 -31.58 -7.66
CA SER A 285 9.94 -32.40 -6.49
C SER A 285 9.29 -33.72 -6.90
N SER A 286 9.56 -34.80 -6.15
CA SER A 286 9.01 -36.14 -6.38
C SER A 286 7.54 -36.29 -5.96
N SER A 287 6.81 -35.18 -5.78
CA SER A 287 5.44 -35.15 -5.26
C SER A 287 4.39 -35.37 -6.34
N ASP A 288 3.25 -35.95 -5.94
CA ASP A 288 2.13 -36.29 -6.82
C ASP A 288 1.72 -35.13 -7.75
N MET A 289 1.85 -35.39 -9.05
CA MET A 289 1.64 -34.43 -10.15
C MET A 289 0.17 -34.04 -10.38
N SER A 290 -0.74 -34.41 -9.47
CA SER A 290 -2.19 -34.32 -9.64
C SER A 290 -2.80 -33.01 -9.15
N SER A 291 -2.06 -32.20 -8.39
CA SER A 291 -2.54 -30.92 -7.84
C SER A 291 -1.83 -29.71 -8.48
N LEU A 292 -2.62 -28.69 -8.82
CA LEU A 292 -2.12 -27.46 -9.41
C LEU A 292 -1.42 -26.60 -8.35
N THR A 293 -0.16 -26.26 -8.58
CA THR A 293 0.66 -25.48 -7.63
C THR A 293 0.65 -23.98 -7.91
N SER A 294 1.01 -23.17 -6.92
CA SER A 294 1.22 -21.72 -7.08
C SER A 294 2.24 -21.42 -8.19
N GLY A 295 3.36 -22.15 -8.22
CA GLY A 295 4.38 -22.02 -9.25
C GLY A 295 3.87 -22.30 -10.66
N GLN A 296 3.11 -23.38 -10.85
CA GLN A 296 2.51 -23.70 -12.14
C GLN A 296 1.54 -22.61 -12.63
N LEU A 297 0.73 -22.04 -11.72
CA LEU A 297 -0.18 -20.94 -12.04
C LEU A 297 0.57 -19.67 -12.46
N LEU A 298 1.62 -19.29 -11.73
CA LEU A 298 2.42 -18.11 -12.06
C LEU A 298 3.19 -18.30 -13.37
N CYS A 299 3.78 -19.46 -13.62
CA CYS A 299 4.40 -19.77 -14.92
C CYS A 299 3.36 -19.74 -16.04
N GLY A 300 2.18 -20.33 -15.82
CA GLY A 300 1.08 -20.30 -16.79
C GLY A 300 0.65 -18.88 -17.14
N GLY A 301 0.50 -18.00 -16.16
CA GLY A 301 0.18 -16.59 -16.40
C GLY A 301 1.33 -15.79 -17.03
N LEU A 302 2.57 -16.06 -16.64
CA LEU A 302 3.78 -15.42 -17.19
C LEU A 302 3.92 -15.70 -18.70
N PHE A 303 3.55 -16.90 -19.15
CA PHE A 303 3.66 -17.35 -20.54
C PHE A 303 2.34 -17.27 -21.32
N SER A 304 1.27 -16.78 -20.70
CA SER A 304 -0.03 -16.67 -21.35
C SER A 304 -0.07 -15.59 -22.45
N SER A 305 -1.11 -15.64 -23.29
CA SER A 305 -1.40 -14.57 -24.25
C SER A 305 -1.97 -13.30 -23.60
N ASP A 306 -2.49 -13.38 -22.36
CA ASP A 306 -3.02 -12.22 -21.65
C ASP A 306 -1.91 -11.38 -21.02
N VAL A 307 -1.85 -10.15 -21.49
CA VAL A 307 -0.91 -9.12 -21.04
C VAL A 307 -1.08 -8.83 -19.55
N LEU A 308 -2.30 -8.86 -19.01
CA LEU A 308 -2.53 -8.66 -17.59
C LEU A 308 -2.03 -9.86 -16.77
N SER A 309 -2.30 -11.09 -17.20
CA SER A 309 -1.76 -12.30 -16.59
C SER A 309 -0.23 -12.31 -16.59
N ASN A 310 0.42 -11.85 -17.66
CA ASN A 310 1.87 -11.71 -17.68
C ASN A 310 2.34 -10.75 -16.58
N TRP A 311 1.70 -9.57 -16.49
CA TRP A 311 2.06 -8.55 -15.51
C TRP A 311 1.83 -9.01 -14.08
N PHE A 312 0.65 -9.54 -13.78
CA PHE A 312 0.31 -10.06 -12.45
C PHE A 312 1.25 -11.18 -12.01
N SER A 313 1.59 -12.09 -12.93
CA SER A 313 2.45 -13.23 -12.59
C SER A 313 3.91 -12.82 -12.40
N ALA A 314 4.43 -11.91 -13.23
CA ALA A 314 5.76 -11.35 -13.07
C ALA A 314 5.91 -10.59 -11.75
N VAL A 315 4.91 -9.76 -11.38
CA VAL A 315 4.90 -9.03 -10.11
C VAL A 315 4.74 -9.98 -8.92
N ALA A 316 3.89 -11.02 -9.02
CA ALA A 316 3.75 -12.02 -7.98
C ALA A 316 5.06 -12.80 -7.73
N LEU A 317 5.76 -13.22 -8.80
CA LEU A 317 7.08 -13.84 -8.70
C LEU A 317 8.11 -12.88 -8.11
N MET A 318 8.08 -11.61 -8.53
CA MET A 318 8.96 -10.56 -8.02
C MET A 318 8.83 -10.42 -6.49
N HIS A 319 7.61 -10.41 -5.96
CA HIS A 319 7.36 -10.38 -4.51
C HIS A 319 7.84 -11.64 -3.76
N GLY A 320 7.98 -12.77 -4.46
CA GLY A 320 8.64 -13.97 -3.96
C GLY A 320 10.16 -13.83 -3.75
N LEU A 321 10.78 -12.79 -4.31
CA LEU A 321 12.23 -12.59 -4.32
C LEU A 321 12.70 -11.35 -3.54
N ILE A 322 11.78 -10.45 -3.18
CA ILE A 322 12.10 -9.22 -2.45
C ILE A 322 12.79 -9.57 -1.13
N ASP A 323 13.93 -8.92 -0.87
CA ASP A 323 14.73 -9.07 0.34
C ASP A 323 15.12 -10.51 0.69
N ASN A 324 15.17 -11.42 -0.30
CA ASN A 324 15.44 -12.84 -0.08
C ASN A 324 16.51 -13.39 -1.04
N PRO A 325 17.81 -13.24 -0.73
CA PRO A 325 18.90 -13.71 -1.60
C PRO A 325 18.89 -15.24 -1.80
N MET A 326 18.51 -16.00 -0.78
CA MET A 326 18.38 -17.45 -0.87
C MET A 326 17.40 -17.84 -1.99
N GLN A 327 16.21 -17.24 -2.01
CA GLN A 327 15.19 -17.57 -3.01
C GLN A 327 15.54 -17.07 -4.41
N LYS A 328 16.31 -15.97 -4.54
CA LYS A 328 16.86 -15.54 -5.83
C LYS A 328 17.75 -16.62 -6.44
N GLU A 329 18.63 -17.23 -5.64
CA GLU A 329 19.48 -18.33 -6.11
C GLU A 329 18.70 -19.61 -6.37
N GLN A 330 17.75 -19.97 -5.50
CA GLN A 330 16.90 -21.14 -5.73
C GLN A 330 16.11 -21.03 -7.04
N LEU A 331 15.56 -19.86 -7.33
CA LEU A 331 14.79 -19.65 -8.56
C LEU A 331 15.63 -19.84 -9.84
N LEU A 332 16.96 -19.65 -9.78
CA LEU A 332 17.86 -19.91 -10.93
C LEU A 332 17.90 -21.39 -11.33
N ARG A 333 17.53 -22.29 -10.41
CA ARG A 333 17.52 -23.74 -10.63
C ARG A 333 16.26 -24.22 -11.34
N VAL A 334 15.26 -23.35 -11.53
CA VAL A 334 14.01 -23.70 -12.23
C VAL A 334 14.30 -23.89 -13.71
N LEU A 335 14.03 -25.09 -14.20
CA LEU A 335 14.14 -25.47 -15.61
C LEU A 335 12.74 -25.68 -16.21
N LEU A 336 12.53 -25.09 -17.38
CA LEU A 336 11.30 -25.21 -18.14
C LEU A 336 11.45 -26.28 -19.21
N ALA A 337 10.45 -27.13 -19.35
CA ALA A 337 10.37 -28.10 -20.43
C ALA A 337 10.14 -27.37 -21.75
N THR A 338 10.96 -27.68 -22.75
CA THR A 338 10.86 -27.18 -24.11
C THR A 338 10.25 -28.25 -25.03
N ASN A 339 10.09 -27.93 -26.32
CA ASN A 339 9.69 -28.91 -27.33
C ASN A 339 10.55 -30.18 -27.27
N ILE A 340 9.95 -31.32 -27.60
CA ILE A 340 10.60 -32.64 -27.59
C ILE A 340 11.91 -32.56 -28.40
N GLY A 341 13.04 -32.92 -27.76
CA GLY A 341 14.36 -32.91 -28.36
C GLY A 341 15.18 -31.62 -28.15
N SER A 342 14.59 -30.57 -27.57
CA SER A 342 15.33 -29.36 -27.15
C SER A 342 15.80 -29.48 -25.70
N SER A 343 16.95 -28.88 -25.38
CA SER A 343 17.45 -28.82 -24.01
C SER A 343 16.55 -27.91 -23.14
N PRO A 344 16.30 -28.27 -21.87
CA PRO A 344 15.57 -27.43 -20.94
C PRO A 344 16.19 -26.04 -20.82
N VAL A 345 15.34 -25.03 -20.69
CA VAL A 345 15.74 -23.62 -20.58
C VAL A 345 15.48 -23.13 -19.15
N SER A 346 16.40 -22.39 -18.56
CA SER A 346 16.18 -21.81 -17.24
C SER A 346 15.07 -20.74 -17.28
N LEU A 347 14.35 -20.56 -16.17
CA LEU A 347 13.30 -19.54 -16.09
C LEU A 347 13.84 -18.13 -16.37
N LEU A 348 15.05 -17.81 -15.91
CA LEU A 348 15.69 -16.51 -16.17
C LEU A 348 16.01 -16.33 -17.67
N HIS A 349 16.52 -17.37 -18.32
CA HIS A 349 16.76 -17.31 -19.76
C HIS A 349 15.44 -17.15 -20.53
N GLN A 350 14.38 -17.85 -20.13
CA GLN A 350 13.06 -17.70 -20.73
C GLN A 350 12.48 -16.30 -20.53
N CYS A 351 12.61 -15.69 -19.35
CA CYS A 351 12.20 -14.30 -19.11
C CYS A 351 12.94 -13.33 -20.05
N THR A 352 14.23 -13.59 -20.31
CA THR A 352 15.05 -12.80 -21.23
C THR A 352 14.58 -12.98 -22.69
N LEU A 353 14.23 -14.19 -23.10
CA LEU A 353 13.66 -14.44 -24.43
C LEU A 353 12.29 -13.77 -24.61
N LEU A 354 11.42 -13.85 -23.60
CA LEU A 354 10.10 -13.21 -23.64
C LEU A 354 10.21 -11.68 -23.73
N LEU A 355 11.18 -11.09 -23.03
CA LEU A 355 11.47 -9.66 -23.12
C LEU A 355 11.85 -9.24 -24.55
N GLN A 356 12.61 -10.09 -25.25
CA GLN A 356 13.02 -9.85 -26.63
C GLN A 356 11.87 -10.05 -27.64
N GLN A 357 10.98 -11.01 -27.40
CA GLN A 357 9.92 -11.41 -28.34
C GLN A 357 8.63 -10.60 -28.19
N THR A 358 8.31 -10.14 -26.97
CA THR A 358 7.04 -9.46 -26.73
C THR A 358 7.04 -8.05 -27.29
N THR A 359 5.98 -7.70 -28.00
CA THR A 359 5.71 -6.33 -28.48
C THR A 359 4.87 -5.53 -27.49
N LYS A 360 4.40 -6.16 -26.41
CA LYS A 360 3.46 -5.56 -25.46
C LYS A 360 4.23 -4.81 -24.36
N LEU A 361 4.08 -3.49 -24.33
CA LEU A 361 4.69 -2.58 -23.35
C LEU A 361 4.57 -3.12 -21.91
N LYS A 362 3.35 -3.42 -21.46
CA LYS A 362 3.08 -3.84 -20.07
C LYS A 362 3.82 -5.13 -19.70
N SER A 363 3.90 -6.10 -20.62
CA SER A 363 4.68 -7.34 -20.41
C SER A 363 6.19 -7.04 -20.34
N LYS A 364 6.72 -6.15 -21.19
CA LYS A 364 8.13 -5.71 -21.11
C LYS A 364 8.44 -5.07 -19.76
N VAL A 365 7.61 -4.12 -19.31
CA VAL A 365 7.77 -3.43 -18.02
C VAL A 365 7.75 -4.44 -16.87
N ALA A 366 6.81 -5.38 -16.85
CA ALA A 366 6.73 -6.41 -15.81
C ALA A 366 8.00 -7.30 -15.74
N LEU A 367 8.49 -7.74 -16.90
CA LEU A 367 9.72 -8.55 -16.98
C LEU A 367 10.94 -7.75 -16.53
N LEU A 368 11.05 -6.47 -16.90
CA LEU A 368 12.13 -5.59 -16.46
C LEU A 368 12.10 -5.37 -14.94
N MET A 369 10.91 -5.18 -14.34
CA MET A 369 10.79 -5.09 -12.87
C MET A 369 11.22 -6.38 -12.17
N LEU A 370 10.73 -7.54 -12.65
CA LEU A 370 11.09 -8.85 -12.12
C LEU A 370 12.60 -9.09 -12.20
N LEU A 371 13.21 -8.88 -13.37
CA LEU A 371 14.65 -9.06 -13.59
C LEU A 371 15.47 -8.10 -12.73
N SER A 372 15.04 -6.85 -12.58
CA SER A 372 15.71 -5.86 -11.73
C SER A 372 15.76 -6.31 -10.26
N VAL A 373 14.62 -6.76 -9.72
CA VAL A 373 14.56 -7.27 -8.35
C VAL A 373 15.38 -8.56 -8.20
N TRP A 374 15.27 -9.48 -9.16
CA TRP A 374 15.98 -10.76 -9.12
C TRP A 374 17.50 -10.57 -9.13
N MET A 375 18.03 -9.64 -9.91
CA MET A 375 19.47 -9.41 -10.00
C MET A 375 20.04 -8.48 -8.92
N SER A 376 19.21 -7.61 -8.33
CA SER A 376 19.67 -6.70 -7.27
C SER A 376 20.22 -7.49 -6.07
N TYR A 377 21.43 -7.16 -5.61
CA TYR A 377 22.11 -7.86 -4.52
C TYR A 377 22.27 -9.39 -4.74
N CYS A 378 22.33 -9.86 -5.99
CA CYS A 378 22.46 -11.28 -6.31
C CYS A 378 23.40 -11.52 -7.52
N GLY A 379 24.71 -11.64 -7.25
CA GLY A 379 25.76 -11.88 -8.25
C GLY A 379 25.50 -13.10 -9.16
N PRO A 380 25.09 -14.28 -8.63
CA PRO A 380 24.76 -15.43 -9.47
C PRO A 380 23.64 -15.16 -10.47
N ALA A 381 22.65 -14.35 -10.11
CA ALA A 381 21.55 -13.99 -11.02
C ALA A 381 22.03 -13.00 -12.11
N VAL A 382 22.91 -12.05 -11.75
CA VAL A 382 23.59 -11.19 -12.72
C VAL A 382 24.39 -12.04 -13.72
N ALA A 383 25.19 -12.97 -13.24
CA ALA A 383 26.00 -13.86 -14.08
C ALA A 383 25.12 -14.74 -14.99
N ALA A 384 23.99 -15.25 -14.49
CA ALA A 384 23.03 -16.00 -15.29
C ALA A 384 22.41 -15.15 -16.42
N PHE A 385 22.07 -13.89 -16.15
CA PHE A 385 21.56 -12.97 -17.17
C PHE A 385 22.62 -12.57 -18.21
N LEU A 386 23.85 -12.30 -17.78
CA LEU A 386 24.94 -11.95 -18.69
C LEU A 386 25.30 -13.12 -19.64
N ARG A 387 25.08 -14.37 -19.22
CA ARG A 387 25.20 -15.56 -20.08
C ARG A 387 24.00 -15.77 -21.01
N ALA A 388 22.86 -15.11 -20.77
CA ALA A 388 21.66 -15.28 -21.58
C ALA A 388 21.84 -14.61 -22.96
N PRO A 389 21.72 -15.35 -24.08
CA PRO A 389 21.87 -14.82 -25.43
C PRO A 389 20.98 -13.59 -25.70
N GLY A 390 21.59 -12.55 -26.27
CA GLY A 390 20.88 -11.33 -26.69
C GLY A 390 20.42 -10.40 -25.57
N GLY A 391 20.50 -10.79 -24.29
CA GLY A 391 20.00 -9.97 -23.16
C GLY A 391 20.65 -8.59 -23.08
N VAL A 392 21.99 -8.55 -22.96
CA VAL A 392 22.75 -7.29 -22.91
C VAL A 392 22.56 -6.48 -24.19
N GLY A 393 22.63 -7.12 -25.35
CA GLY A 393 22.45 -6.45 -26.64
C GLY A 393 21.09 -5.78 -26.77
N TRP A 394 20.03 -6.44 -26.31
CA TRP A 394 18.68 -5.89 -26.30
C TRP A 394 18.53 -4.68 -25.39
N LEU A 395 19.09 -4.74 -24.16
CA LEU A 395 19.06 -3.62 -23.23
C LEU A 395 19.83 -2.41 -23.76
N VAL A 396 21.01 -2.64 -24.35
CA VAL A 396 21.81 -1.57 -24.95
C VAL A 396 21.04 -0.94 -26.12
N ALA A 397 20.44 -1.76 -27.00
CA ALA A 397 19.67 -1.27 -28.14
C ALA A 397 18.47 -0.40 -27.71
N HIS A 398 17.69 -0.84 -26.71
CA HIS A 398 16.58 -0.02 -26.19
C HIS A 398 17.09 1.25 -25.52
N THR A 399 18.17 1.19 -24.73
CA THR A 399 18.71 2.40 -24.09
C THR A 399 19.25 3.43 -25.10
N CYS A 400 19.73 2.97 -26.27
CA CYS A 400 20.18 3.83 -27.37
C CYS A 400 19.03 4.43 -28.21
N ALA A 401 17.78 3.96 -28.04
CA ALA A 401 16.68 4.40 -28.87
C ALA A 401 16.40 5.90 -28.67
N ASN A 402 16.11 6.59 -29.77
CA ASN A 402 15.79 8.02 -29.80
C ASN A 402 14.27 8.26 -29.91
N ASP A 403 13.50 7.45 -29.19
CA ASP A 403 12.05 7.61 -29.12
C ASP A 403 11.67 8.61 -28.03
N HIS A 404 10.67 9.43 -28.34
CA HIS A 404 10.20 10.54 -27.50
C HIS A 404 8.81 10.27 -26.87
N ASP A 405 8.26 9.06 -27.07
CA ASP A 405 7.03 8.65 -26.38
C ASP A 405 7.33 8.36 -24.91
N ASP A 406 6.47 8.82 -24.00
CA ASP A 406 6.66 8.67 -22.55
C ASP A 406 6.81 7.19 -22.13
N ASN A 407 6.10 6.26 -22.79
CA ASN A 407 6.22 4.83 -22.47
C ASN A 407 7.52 4.22 -22.99
N GLU A 408 8.00 4.67 -24.14
CA GLU A 408 9.30 4.25 -24.67
C GLU A 408 10.45 4.84 -23.82
N ALA A 409 10.31 6.07 -23.34
CA ALA A 409 11.24 6.67 -22.37
C ALA A 409 11.29 5.87 -21.06
N LEU A 410 10.14 5.36 -20.58
CA LEU A 410 10.10 4.44 -19.45
C LEU A 410 10.85 3.13 -19.74
N LEU A 411 10.65 2.52 -20.91
CA LEU A 411 11.36 1.29 -21.29
C LEU A 411 12.88 1.51 -21.41
N GLN A 412 13.29 2.65 -21.96
CA GLN A 412 14.69 3.07 -22.02
C GLN A 412 15.28 3.20 -20.61
N GLY A 413 14.56 3.88 -19.70
CA GLY A 413 15.01 4.05 -18.32
C GLY A 413 15.08 2.74 -17.54
N LEU A 414 14.09 1.85 -17.69
CA LEU A 414 14.11 0.52 -17.07
C LEU A 414 15.23 -0.36 -17.63
N SER A 415 15.54 -0.23 -18.93
CA SER A 415 16.66 -0.95 -19.56
C SER A 415 18.02 -0.44 -19.05
N ALA A 416 18.17 0.88 -18.93
CA ALA A 416 19.35 1.51 -18.33
C ALA A 416 19.51 1.11 -16.86
N PHE A 417 18.42 1.09 -16.10
CA PHE A 417 18.42 0.64 -14.71
C PHE A 417 18.89 -0.81 -14.58
N LEU A 418 18.40 -1.71 -15.42
CA LEU A 418 18.81 -3.11 -15.42
C LEU A 418 20.29 -3.29 -15.79
N LEU A 419 20.78 -2.55 -16.80
CA LEU A 419 22.20 -2.53 -17.15
C LEU A 419 23.08 -2.02 -16.00
N ALA A 420 22.64 -0.98 -15.29
CA ALA A 420 23.35 -0.45 -14.15
C ALA A 420 23.42 -1.46 -13.00
N ILE A 421 22.34 -2.20 -12.73
CA ILE A 421 22.31 -3.34 -11.79
C ILE A 421 23.33 -4.41 -12.22
N CYS A 422 23.34 -4.79 -13.50
CA CYS A 422 24.30 -5.77 -14.03
C CYS A 422 25.76 -5.33 -13.90
N ILE A 423 26.06 -4.04 -13.90
CA ILE A 423 27.42 -3.52 -13.66
C ILE A 423 27.74 -3.49 -12.17
N HIS A 424 26.83 -2.94 -11.35
CA HIS A 424 27.10 -2.72 -9.94
C HIS A 424 27.23 -4.04 -9.16
N PHE A 425 26.30 -4.97 -9.36
CA PHE A 425 26.25 -6.27 -8.67
C PHE A 425 26.98 -7.39 -9.43
N ASN A 426 27.77 -7.06 -10.45
CA ASN A 426 28.61 -8.04 -11.13
C ASN A 426 29.71 -8.57 -10.18
N ASP A 427 30.01 -9.86 -10.27
CA ASP A 427 31.13 -10.50 -9.59
C ASP A 427 32.30 -10.81 -10.54
N ASP A 428 32.22 -10.34 -11.79
CA ASP A 428 33.19 -10.56 -12.88
C ASP A 428 33.38 -12.04 -13.25
N SER A 429 32.43 -12.92 -12.90
CA SER A 429 32.47 -14.36 -13.22
C SER A 429 32.15 -14.70 -14.70
N VAL A 430 31.80 -13.70 -15.52
CA VAL A 430 31.50 -13.86 -16.95
C VAL A 430 32.54 -13.09 -17.75
N GLU A 431 33.50 -13.82 -18.35
CA GLU A 431 34.69 -13.24 -18.99
C GLU A 431 34.38 -12.15 -20.02
N ASN A 432 33.36 -12.36 -20.86
CA ASN A 432 32.98 -11.41 -21.92
C ASN A 432 32.18 -10.20 -21.42
N TYR A 433 31.79 -10.18 -20.15
CA TYR A 433 30.94 -9.14 -19.55
C TYR A 433 31.43 -8.76 -18.15
N SER A 434 32.74 -8.50 -18.01
CA SER A 434 33.27 -7.85 -16.82
C SER A 434 32.70 -6.44 -16.64
N LYS A 435 32.75 -5.89 -15.41
CA LYS A 435 32.34 -4.51 -15.10
C LYS A 435 32.95 -3.50 -16.06
N GLU A 436 34.26 -3.61 -16.28
CA GLU A 436 34.98 -2.69 -17.15
C GLU A 436 34.54 -2.84 -18.62
N SER A 437 34.37 -4.07 -19.11
CA SER A 437 33.90 -4.30 -20.48
C SER A 437 32.50 -3.72 -20.72
N LEU A 438 31.59 -3.87 -19.76
CA LEU A 438 30.23 -3.31 -19.82
C LEU A 438 30.27 -1.78 -19.77
N ARG A 439 31.09 -1.18 -18.90
CA ARG A 439 31.26 0.28 -18.83
C ARG A 439 31.82 0.86 -20.13
N GLN A 440 32.81 0.20 -20.72
CA GLN A 440 33.37 0.60 -22.01
C GLN A 440 32.33 0.48 -23.13
N LEU A 441 31.52 -0.59 -23.13
CA LEU A 441 30.43 -0.77 -24.08
C LEU A 441 29.43 0.39 -23.99
N LEU A 442 28.97 0.73 -22.78
CA LEU A 442 28.03 1.83 -22.59
C LEU A 442 28.64 3.20 -22.92
N THR A 443 29.91 3.42 -22.58
CA THR A 443 30.62 4.66 -22.92
C THR A 443 30.74 4.84 -24.44
N LYS A 444 31.05 3.77 -25.18
CA LYS A 444 31.20 3.81 -26.64
C LYS A 444 29.86 3.93 -27.37
N ARG A 445 28.80 3.31 -26.86
CA ARG A 445 27.51 3.20 -27.58
C ARG A 445 26.50 4.28 -27.21
N ILE A 446 26.57 4.81 -25.98
CA ILE A 446 25.54 5.69 -25.40
C ILE A 446 26.17 6.99 -24.86
N GLY A 447 27.30 6.85 -24.17
CA GLY A 447 27.88 7.93 -23.36
C GLY A 447 27.28 7.94 -21.95
N MET A 448 28.12 8.13 -20.92
CA MET A 448 27.69 7.99 -19.52
C MET A 448 26.70 9.04 -19.06
N GLU A 449 26.80 10.27 -19.57
CA GLU A 449 25.85 11.34 -19.22
C GLU A 449 24.45 11.04 -19.76
N VAL A 450 24.35 10.63 -21.02
CA VAL A 450 23.08 10.22 -21.65
C VAL A 450 22.52 8.99 -20.95
N PHE A 451 23.36 7.99 -20.67
CA PHE A 451 22.95 6.78 -19.95
C PHE A 451 22.34 7.10 -18.57
N THR A 452 23.01 7.96 -17.80
CA THR A 452 22.51 8.40 -16.49
C THR A 452 21.21 9.19 -16.62
N SER A 453 21.10 10.07 -17.61
CA SER A 453 19.84 10.79 -17.88
C SER A 453 18.70 9.84 -18.21
N LYS A 454 18.94 8.81 -19.04
CA LYS A 454 17.93 7.81 -19.38
C LYS A 454 17.49 7.01 -18.15
N LEU A 455 18.44 6.60 -17.30
CA LEU A 455 18.14 5.89 -16.05
C LEU A 455 17.14 6.67 -15.18
N SER A 456 17.34 7.99 -15.05
CA SER A 456 16.44 8.86 -14.26
C SER A 456 15.04 9.07 -14.86
N GLU A 457 14.78 8.66 -16.11
CA GLU A 457 13.43 8.75 -16.71
C GLU A 457 12.39 7.89 -15.98
N VAL A 458 12.82 6.80 -15.32
CA VAL A 458 11.92 5.92 -14.55
C VAL A 458 11.19 6.71 -13.46
N ALA A 459 11.88 7.58 -12.72
CA ALA A 459 11.29 8.39 -11.66
C ALA A 459 10.44 9.56 -12.19
N ARG A 460 10.65 9.97 -13.45
CA ARG A 460 9.92 11.06 -14.11
C ARG A 460 8.56 10.62 -14.66
N HIS A 461 8.41 9.33 -14.96
CA HIS A 461 7.19 8.79 -15.53
C HIS A 461 5.98 8.98 -14.58
N GLU A 462 4.82 9.39 -15.12
CA GLU A 462 3.64 9.73 -14.33
C GLU A 462 3.17 8.58 -13.42
N GLN A 463 3.27 7.34 -13.92
CA GLN A 463 2.86 6.16 -13.17
C GLN A 463 3.81 5.80 -12.03
N TYR A 464 5.05 6.30 -12.02
CA TYR A 464 5.97 6.10 -10.90
C TYR A 464 5.44 6.82 -9.65
N ALA A 465 5.06 8.08 -9.79
CA ALA A 465 4.51 8.87 -8.68
C ALA A 465 3.17 8.30 -8.17
N ALA A 466 2.40 7.64 -9.04
CA ALA A 466 1.17 6.95 -8.64
C ALA A 466 1.48 5.65 -7.86
N ALA A 467 2.36 4.80 -8.39
CA ALA A 467 2.73 3.52 -7.80
C ALA A 467 3.46 3.68 -6.45
N ALA A 468 4.34 4.67 -6.33
CA ALA A 468 5.15 4.91 -5.12
C ALA A 468 4.34 5.41 -3.91
N LYS A 469 3.05 5.75 -4.05
CA LYS A 469 2.23 6.32 -2.97
C LYS A 469 1.72 5.30 -1.97
N HIS A 470 1.40 4.08 -2.42
CA HIS A 470 0.72 3.11 -1.56
C HIS A 470 0.90 1.67 -2.09
N PRO A 471 1.09 0.66 -1.20
CA PRO A 471 1.26 -0.74 -1.61
C PRO A 471 0.08 -1.32 -2.42
N GLN A 472 -1.16 -1.00 -2.03
CA GLN A 472 -2.33 -1.43 -2.78
C GLN A 472 -2.44 -0.75 -4.15
N LEU A 473 -2.58 -1.55 -5.20
CA LEU A 473 -2.92 -1.09 -6.54
C LEU A 473 -4.33 -0.47 -6.58
N ARG A 474 -4.43 0.82 -6.89
CA ARG A 474 -5.70 1.58 -6.93
C ARG A 474 -6.14 1.97 -8.34
N ALA A 475 -5.63 1.27 -9.35
CA ALA A 475 -6.03 1.45 -10.73
C ALA A 475 -7.51 1.11 -10.92
N LYS A 476 -8.22 1.91 -11.72
CA LYS A 476 -9.62 1.62 -12.09
C LYS A 476 -9.72 0.77 -13.33
N VAL A 477 -8.72 0.88 -14.20
CA VAL A 477 -8.69 0.28 -15.53
C VAL A 477 -7.31 -0.33 -15.79
N PRO A 478 -7.23 -1.40 -16.59
CA PRO A 478 -5.98 -2.11 -16.89
C PRO A 478 -4.81 -1.25 -17.40
N HIS A 479 -5.09 -0.14 -18.09
CA HIS A 479 -4.04 0.69 -18.68
C HIS A 479 -3.23 1.47 -17.63
N ASP A 480 -3.83 1.79 -16.48
CA ASP A 480 -3.21 2.57 -15.39
C ASP A 480 -2.12 1.80 -14.61
N VAL A 481 -1.87 0.53 -14.98
CA VAL A 481 -1.00 -0.38 -14.24
C VAL A 481 0.26 -0.69 -15.03
N LEU A 482 1.38 -0.02 -14.76
CA LEU A 482 2.68 -0.42 -15.29
C LEU A 482 3.69 -0.74 -14.19
N LEU A 483 3.80 0.10 -13.15
CA LEU A 483 4.81 -0.04 -12.11
C LEU A 483 4.23 -0.54 -10.79
N ASP A 484 5.00 -1.38 -10.09
CA ASP A 484 4.69 -1.88 -8.76
C ASP A 484 5.31 -1.01 -7.64
N TYR A 485 4.64 -0.97 -6.48
CA TYR A 485 5.08 -0.19 -5.33
C TYR A 485 6.46 -0.61 -4.80
N GLU A 486 6.71 -1.91 -4.64
CA GLU A 486 7.98 -2.39 -4.09
C GLU A 486 9.13 -2.25 -5.10
N PHE A 487 8.83 -2.37 -6.40
CA PHE A 487 9.80 -2.00 -7.44
C PHE A 487 10.19 -0.51 -7.33
N CYS A 488 9.22 0.39 -7.15
CA CYS A 488 9.51 1.82 -6.99
C CYS A 488 10.39 2.09 -5.75
N ARG A 489 10.18 1.33 -4.66
CA ARG A 489 11.03 1.38 -3.46
C ARG A 489 12.46 0.92 -3.75
N LEU A 490 12.64 -0.19 -4.46
CA LEU A 490 13.95 -0.67 -4.89
C LEU A 490 14.65 0.39 -5.74
N PHE A 491 13.99 0.90 -6.78
CA PHE A 491 14.55 1.92 -7.66
C PHE A 491 15.05 3.13 -6.86
N LYS A 492 14.21 3.67 -5.98
CA LYS A 492 14.56 4.81 -5.12
C LYS A 492 15.76 4.53 -4.21
N LEU A 493 15.87 3.29 -3.71
CA LEU A 493 16.96 2.89 -2.82
C LEU A 493 18.30 2.83 -3.55
N VAL A 494 18.32 2.29 -4.78
CA VAL A 494 19.56 1.99 -5.49
C VAL A 494 19.96 3.02 -6.54
N GLU A 495 19.05 3.87 -7.04
CA GLU A 495 19.33 4.85 -8.11
C GLU A 495 20.58 5.70 -7.85
N GLY A 496 20.70 6.26 -6.64
CA GLY A 496 21.85 7.09 -6.27
C GLY A 496 23.17 6.31 -6.25
N VAL A 497 23.15 5.09 -5.69
CA VAL A 497 24.33 4.21 -5.59
C VAL A 497 24.78 3.75 -6.98
N LEU A 498 23.84 3.37 -7.83
CA LEU A 498 24.12 2.98 -9.21
C LEU A 498 24.75 4.14 -10.00
N THR A 499 24.19 5.34 -9.88
CA THR A 499 24.70 6.53 -10.56
C THR A 499 26.12 6.89 -10.11
N GLN A 500 26.39 6.85 -8.80
CA GLN A 500 27.73 7.09 -8.25
C GLN A 500 28.74 6.07 -8.78
N SER A 501 28.40 4.78 -8.70
CA SER A 501 29.25 3.69 -9.16
C SER A 501 29.69 3.87 -10.62
N LEU A 502 28.83 4.42 -11.48
CA LEU A 502 29.12 4.67 -12.90
C LEU A 502 30.08 5.84 -13.16
N THR A 503 30.36 6.69 -12.16
CA THR A 503 31.24 7.87 -12.30
C THR A 503 32.67 7.68 -11.75
N GLU A 504 32.88 6.76 -10.80
CA GLU A 504 34.11 6.68 -9.99
C GLU A 504 35.39 6.19 -10.70
N VAL A 505 35.37 5.86 -11.99
CA VAL A 505 36.56 5.33 -12.70
C VAL A 505 37.61 6.40 -13.04
N LYS A 506 37.32 7.70 -12.90
CA LYS A 506 38.27 8.76 -13.26
C LYS A 506 39.47 8.94 -12.31
N GLN A 507 39.54 8.27 -11.15
CA GLN A 507 40.66 8.46 -10.20
C GLN A 507 41.71 7.33 -10.18
N ALA A 508 41.48 6.18 -10.82
CA ALA A 508 42.39 5.04 -10.70
C ALA A 508 43.56 5.01 -11.71
N ASN A 509 43.53 5.81 -12.79
CA ASN A 509 44.50 5.70 -13.91
C ASN A 509 45.36 6.95 -14.17
N GLY A 510 45.66 7.74 -13.14
CA GLY A 510 46.57 8.89 -13.24
C GLY A 510 47.62 8.89 -12.13
N GLY A 511 48.70 8.12 -12.29
CA GLY A 511 49.86 8.19 -11.41
C GLY A 511 50.62 9.50 -11.57
N GLY A 512 50.78 10.26 -10.48
CA GLY A 512 51.63 11.45 -10.45
C GLY A 512 51.45 12.34 -9.22
N SER A 513 52.05 11.92 -8.09
CA SER A 513 52.56 12.76 -6.98
C SER A 513 51.70 13.91 -6.43
N GLY A 514 51.18 13.73 -5.21
CA GLY A 514 50.62 14.82 -4.42
C GLY A 514 49.70 14.35 -3.30
N ALA A 515 50.21 13.54 -2.37
CA ALA A 515 49.49 13.17 -1.16
C ALA A 515 49.27 14.41 -0.28
N ALA A 516 48.07 14.97 -0.30
CA ALA A 516 47.53 15.80 0.78
C ALA A 516 45.99 15.82 0.74
N GLY A 517 45.43 15.09 1.72
CA GLY A 517 44.06 15.06 2.22
C GLY A 517 42.95 15.83 1.49
N ARG A 518 41.95 15.07 1.03
CA ARG A 518 40.54 15.45 1.12
C ARG A 518 39.72 14.18 1.32
N GLY A 519 39.52 13.83 2.59
CA GLY A 519 38.64 12.74 2.99
C GLY A 519 37.18 13.07 2.70
N SER A 520 36.45 12.08 2.22
CA SER A 520 34.98 12.07 2.16
C SER A 520 34.40 12.09 3.59
N PRO A 521 33.27 12.77 3.86
CA PRO A 521 32.75 12.98 5.23
C PRO A 521 32.21 11.71 5.93
N GLU A 522 32.14 10.56 5.25
CA GLU A 522 31.48 9.36 5.79
C GLU A 522 32.44 8.36 6.44
N ASP A 523 33.73 8.39 6.10
CA ASP A 523 34.72 7.44 6.65
C ASP A 523 35.13 7.79 8.10
N GLY A 524 35.15 9.10 8.42
CA GLY A 524 35.37 9.58 9.79
C GLY A 524 34.21 9.26 10.73
N SER A 525 32.99 9.16 10.21
CA SER A 525 31.80 8.83 11.00
C SER A 525 31.78 7.36 11.39
N LEU A 526 32.22 6.47 10.50
CA LEU A 526 32.27 5.02 10.73
C LEU A 526 33.35 4.62 11.73
N GLU A 527 34.54 5.24 11.67
CA GLU A 527 35.59 5.11 12.69
C GLU A 527 35.12 5.64 14.06
N GLN A 528 34.42 6.78 14.08
CA GLN A 528 33.83 7.32 15.31
C GLN A 528 32.79 6.36 15.92
N TYR A 529 31.89 5.79 15.11
CA TYR A 529 30.93 4.79 15.59
C TYR A 529 31.61 3.52 16.12
N LYS A 530 32.64 3.01 15.44
CA LYS A 530 33.43 1.87 15.93
C LYS A 530 34.11 2.16 17.27
N SER A 531 34.66 3.37 17.44
CA SER A 531 35.28 3.79 18.70
C SER A 531 34.25 3.91 19.84
N LEU A 532 33.06 4.44 19.53
CA LEU A 532 31.97 4.59 20.49
C LEU A 532 31.45 3.23 20.97
N ILE A 533 31.29 2.27 20.05
CA ILE A 533 30.86 0.90 20.36
C ILE A 533 31.87 0.21 21.27
N ARG A 534 33.18 0.30 20.96
CA ARG A 534 34.23 -0.26 21.83
C ARG A 534 34.23 0.35 23.24
N GLN A 535 33.98 1.66 23.34
CA GLN A 535 33.91 2.35 24.62
C GLN A 535 32.66 1.96 25.41
N GLN A 536 31.53 1.75 24.74
CA GLN A 536 30.31 1.25 25.35
C GLN A 536 30.47 -0.20 25.85
N ASP A 537 31.06 -1.08 25.04
CA ASP A 537 31.33 -2.47 25.42
C ASP A 537 32.25 -2.56 26.65
N ALA A 538 33.31 -1.74 26.69
CA ALA A 538 34.21 -1.67 27.85
C ALA A 538 33.46 -1.22 29.11
N ARG A 539 32.60 -0.20 28.99
CA ARG A 539 31.79 0.31 30.11
C ARG A 539 30.76 -0.71 30.60
N LEU A 540 30.19 -1.49 29.68
CA LEU A 540 29.20 -2.51 29.98
C LEU A 540 29.85 -3.69 30.72
N GLN A 541 31.05 -4.10 30.32
CA GLN A 541 31.85 -5.08 31.07
C GLN A 541 32.23 -4.58 32.48
N GLU A 542 32.60 -3.30 32.60
CA GLU A 542 32.92 -2.68 33.90
C GLU A 542 31.70 -2.69 34.85
N LEU A 543 30.51 -2.37 34.32
CA LEU A 543 29.25 -2.40 35.06
C LEU A 543 28.81 -3.82 35.43
N MET A 544 29.01 -4.80 34.54
CA MET A 544 28.75 -6.20 34.84
C MET A 544 29.65 -6.72 35.97
N ALA A 545 30.94 -6.37 35.95
CA ALA A 545 31.88 -6.73 37.00
C ALA A 545 31.52 -6.10 38.36
N GLN A 546 30.89 -4.92 38.38
CA GLN A 546 30.37 -4.29 39.60
C GLN A 546 29.05 -4.88 40.11
N LEU A 547 28.35 -5.67 39.29
CA LEU A 547 27.14 -6.40 39.70
C LEU A 547 27.44 -7.83 40.17
N GLU A 548 28.61 -8.38 39.80
CA GLU A 548 29.07 -9.71 40.19
C GLU A 548 30.02 -9.71 41.42
N GLY A 549 30.41 -8.53 41.92
CA GLY A 549 31.10 -8.33 43.20
C GLY A 549 30.22 -7.60 44.20
#